data_AF-A0A0F9HWN3-F1
#
_entry.id   AF-A0A0F9HWN3-F1
#
_cell.length_a   1.000
_cell.length_b   1.000
_cell.length_c   1.000
_cell.angle_alpha   90.00
_cell.angle_beta   90.00
_cell.angle_gamma   90.00
#
_symmetry.space_group_name_H-M   'P 1'
#
loop_
_entity.id
_entity.type
_entity.pdbx_description
1 polymer ?
#
loop_
_entity_poly.entity_id
_entity_poly.type
_entity_poly.pdbx_seq_one_letter_code
_entity_poly.pdbx_strand_id
1 'polypeptide(L)' 'MPLTRKGTEIADAMRKHYGGKKGKQVFYASAKKGTIKGVHKKKRHNPGSHKKMRGY' A
#
# COMPACT_ATOMS: atom_id res chain seq x y z
N MET A 1 -4.87 3.58 2.14
CA MET A 1 -4.68 3.02 0.77
C MET A 1 -5.64 1.85 0.59
N PRO A 2 -6.53 1.84 -0.42
CA PRO A 2 -7.38 0.68 -0.65
C PRO A 2 -6.53 -0.55 -0.97
N LEU A 3 -6.84 -1.67 -0.31
CA LEU A 3 -6.15 -2.94 -0.51
C LEU A 3 -6.56 -3.57 -1.85
N THR A 4 -5.63 -4.31 -2.45
CA THR A 4 -5.94 -5.25 -3.54
C THR A 4 -6.38 -6.59 -2.94
N ARG A 5 -6.94 -7.50 -3.76
CA ARG A 5 -7.27 -8.86 -3.29
C ARG A 5 -6.05 -9.54 -2.64
N LYS A 6 -4.91 -9.47 -3.33
CA LYS A 6 -3.60 -9.93 -2.82
C LYS A 6 -3.22 -9.24 -1.50
N GLY A 7 -3.44 -7.93 -1.38
CA GLY A 7 -3.18 -7.19 -0.15
C GLY A 7 -4.02 -7.68 1.03
N THR A 8 -5.28 -8.01 0.80
CA THR A 8 -6.19 -8.54 1.82
C THR A 8 -5.76 -9.93 2.29
N GLU A 9 -5.41 -10.83 1.36
CA GLU A 9 -4.93 -12.18 1.68
C GLU A 9 -3.65 -12.14 2.55
N ILE A 10 -2.67 -11.31 2.18
CA ILE A 10 -1.43 -11.16 2.94
C ILE A 10 -1.69 -10.50 4.30
N ALA A 11 -2.56 -9.49 4.36
CA ALA A 11 -2.92 -8.85 5.62
C ALA A 11 -3.61 -9.84 6.58
N ASP A 12 -4.44 -10.74 6.06
CA ASP A 12 -5.09 -11.77 6.87
C ASP A 12 -4.08 -12.82 7.37
N ALA A 13 -3.18 -13.29 6.50
CA ALA A 13 -2.10 -14.20 6.89
C ALA A 13 -1.19 -13.58 7.97
N MET A 14 -0.84 -12.30 7.83
CA MET A 14 -0.06 -11.55 8.82
C MET A 14 -0.79 -11.41 10.15
N ARG A 15 -2.11 -11.17 10.11
CA ARG A 15 -2.94 -11.13 11.33
C ARG A 15 -3.02 -12.48 12.03
N LYS A 16 -3.10 -13.58 11.27
CA LYS A 16 -3.09 -14.95 11.82
C LYS A 16 -1.75 -15.30 12.45
N HIS A 17 -0.64 -14.90 11.83
CA HIS A 17 0.70 -15.21 12.30
C HIS A 17 1.17 -14.34 13.46
N TYR A 18 0.94 -13.02 13.40
CA TYR A 18 1.47 -12.06 14.38
C TYR A 18 0.40 -11.53 15.35
N GLY A 19 -0.87 -11.82 15.12
CA GLY A 19 -2.00 -11.26 15.85
C GLY A 19 -2.59 -10.00 15.20
N GLY A 20 -3.78 -9.59 15.63
CA GLY A 20 -4.57 -8.55 14.98
C GLY A 20 -3.86 -7.18 14.83
N LYS A 21 -3.30 -6.65 15.92
CA LYS A 21 -2.59 -5.36 15.91
C LYS A 21 -1.22 -5.47 15.23
N LYS A 22 -0.42 -6.45 15.63
CA LYS A 22 0.97 -6.61 15.16
C LYS A 22 1.03 -7.03 13.69
N GLY A 23 0.14 -7.91 13.24
CA GLY A 23 0.03 -8.30 11.83
C GLY A 23 -0.30 -7.13 10.91
N LYS A 24 -1.20 -6.23 11.33
CA LYS A 24 -1.46 -4.98 10.58
C LYS A 24 -0.22 -4.09 10.54
N GLN A 25 0.49 -3.90 11.65
CA GLN A 25 1.70 -3.08 11.69
C GLN A 25 2.79 -3.62 10.75
N VAL A 26 3.09 -4.92 10.82
CA VAL A 26 4.10 -5.57 9.98
C VAL A 26 3.72 -5.49 8.50
N PHE A 27 2.45 -5.71 8.17
CA PHE A 27 1.95 -5.59 6.81
C PHE A 27 2.18 -4.19 6.23
N TYR A 28 1.75 -3.12 6.92
CA TYR A 28 1.92 -1.75 6.44
C TYR A 28 3.38 -1.31 6.38
N ALA A 29 4.21 -1.73 7.35
CA ALA A 29 5.64 -1.46 7.34
C ALA A 29 6.33 -2.12 6.14
N SER A 30 6.00 -3.39 5.86
CA SER A 30 6.54 -4.16 4.73
C SER A 30 6.08 -3.59 3.38
N ALA A 31 4.83 -3.12 3.31
CA ALA A 31 4.28 -2.49 2.11
C ALA A 31 4.94 -1.14 1.82
N LYS A 32 5.15 -0.31 2.86
CA LYS A 32 5.85 0.97 2.75
C LYS A 32 7.32 0.78 2.37
N LYS A 33 8.00 -0.20 2.95
CA LYS A 33 9.39 -0.57 2.62
C LYS A 33 9.54 -1.11 1.20
N GLY A 34 8.46 -1.63 0.61
CA GLY A 34 8.46 -2.22 -0.73
C GLY A 34 8.82 -3.70 -0.77
N THR A 35 8.91 -4.37 0.40
CA THR A 35 9.10 -5.82 0.52
C THR A 35 7.92 -6.58 -0.07
N ILE A 36 6.69 -6.10 0.19
CA ILE A 36 5.48 -6.64 -0.43
C ILE A 36 4.90 -5.62 -1.42
N LYS A 37 4.95 -5.96 -2.71
CA LYS A 37 4.50 -5.10 -3.82
C LYS A 37 3.11 -5.50 -4.31
N GLY A 38 2.37 -4.53 -4.83
CA GLY A 38 1.03 -4.76 -5.40
C GLY A 38 -0.07 -5.02 -4.37
N VAL A 39 0.20 -4.78 -3.08
CA VAL A 39 -0.77 -4.98 -1.99
C VAL A 39 -1.72 -3.80 -1.81
N HIS A 40 -1.36 -2.63 -2.33
CA HIS A 40 -2.18 -1.43 -2.34
C HIS A 40 -2.45 -0.98 -3.76
N LYS A 41 -3.67 -0.50 -4.02
CA LYS A 41 -3.96 0.21 -5.27
C LYS A 41 -3.12 1.49 -5.26
N LYS A 42 -2.19 1.61 -6.20
CA LYS A 42 -1.46 2.85 -6.42
C LYS A 42 -2.45 3.89 -6.92
N LYS A 43 -2.51 5.06 -6.27
CA LYS A 43 -3.10 6.24 -6.92
C LYS A 43 -2.29 6.46 -8.18
N ARG A 44 -2.94 6.45 -9.35
CA ARG A 44 -2.28 6.81 -10.61
C ARG A 44 -1.81 8.25 -10.43
N HIS A 45 -0.50 8.44 -10.32
CA HIS A 45 0.07 9.79 -10.39
C HIS A 45 -0.18 10.24 -11.83
N ASN A 46 -1.15 11.13 -12.04
CA ASN A 46 -1.40 11.70 -13.35
C ASN A 46 -0.34 12.79 -13.56
N PRO A 47 0.70 12.58 -14.38
CA PRO A 47 1.81 13.54 -14.50
C PRO A 47 1.36 14.89 -15.10
N GLY A 48 0.14 14.97 -15.66
CA GLY A 48 -0.44 16.20 -16.20
C GLY A 48 -0.84 17.25 -15.17
N SER A 49 -0.96 16.92 -13.87
CA SER A 49 -1.34 17.92 -12.85
C SER A 49 -0.19 18.86 -12.47
N HIS A 50 1.06 18.43 -12.60
CA HIS A 50 2.24 19.22 -12.21
C HIS A 50 2.68 20.23 -13.28
N LYS A 51 2.25 20.04 -14.54
CA LYS A 51 2.68 20.90 -15.67
C LYS A 51 1.92 22.23 -15.75
N LYS A 52 0.73 22.36 -15.12
CA LYS A 52 -0.10 23.57 -15.17
C LYS A 52 0.37 24.72 -14.27
N MET A 53 1.38 24.53 -13.41
CA MET A 53 1.88 25.57 -12.48
C MET A 53 3.20 26.22 -12.91
N ARG A 54 3.82 25.77 -14.01
CA ARG A 54 5.15 26.24 -14.45
C ARG A 54 5.11 27.25 -15.62
N GLY A 55 3.92 27.72 -15.98
CA GLY A 55 3.72 28.77 -16.98
C GLY A 55 3.19 30.03 -16.32
N TYR A 56 4.10 30.79 -15.70
CA TYR A 56 3.97 32.22 -15.42
C TYR A 56 5.26 32.87 -15.90
#